data_AF-A0A955FWC8-F1
#
_entry.id   AF-A0A955FWC8-F1
#
_cell.length_a   1.000
_cell.length_b   1.000
_cell.length_c   1.000
_cell.angle_alpha   90.00
_cell.angle_beta   90.00
_cell.angle_gamma   90.00
#
_symmetry.space_group_name_H-M   'P 1'
#
loop_
_entity.id
_entity.type
_entity.pdbx_description
1 polymer ?
#
loop_
_entity_poly.entity_id
_entity_poly.type
_entity_poly.pdbx_seq_one_letter_code
_entity_poly.pdbx_strand_id
1 'polypeptide(L)'
;MSGEQTQIERASFGYPGFAQVLTTFQYGTYEEKLAAAQKFGRLQKTGAQGITGDMFLELAFEQPNPEAALELFAEADSHWNRAMGLHQAGEGHGEGFGAAFSLAQRDLYQWRLLAPEILPPARVVEESYTQMLDLALGMTEELSSQVQRVKSDYNMTVTGQLAEVEAWLLLQRFGLQLGDRSWLATSSSFTEDRGNAAYRRRTSWDISVWAQTDTESTPERAYKVQIKTTANGNSYIYNEDVALVNLCDDLALPNSNGQTKRIPLGTIARECASEQAGSEHATRRLDQRTEKLLDILG
;
A
#
# COMPACT_ATOMS: atom_id res chain seq x y z
N MET A 1 9.30 25.61 -15.44
CA MET A 1 8.82 24.38 -16.10
C MET A 1 9.90 23.29 -16.27
N SER A 2 11.14 23.48 -15.83
CA SER A 2 12.25 22.52 -16.07
C SER A 2 12.68 21.68 -14.85
N GLY A 3 11.88 21.62 -13.78
CA GLY A 3 12.21 20.89 -12.54
C GLY A 3 11.43 19.59 -12.33
N GLU A 4 10.17 19.53 -12.78
CA GLU A 4 9.30 18.35 -12.61
C GLU A 4 9.58 17.24 -13.63
N GLN A 5 9.92 17.60 -14.88
CA GLN A 5 10.35 16.61 -15.89
C GLN A 5 11.57 15.81 -15.41
N THR A 6 12.47 16.43 -14.65
CA THR A 6 13.69 15.81 -14.14
C THR A 6 13.43 14.80 -13.01
N GLN A 7 12.33 14.90 -12.27
CA GLN A 7 11.96 13.92 -11.24
C GLN A 7 11.26 12.69 -11.83
N ILE A 8 10.38 12.89 -12.82
CA ILE A 8 9.72 11.79 -13.55
C ILE A 8 10.74 11.01 -14.39
N GLU A 9 11.73 11.68 -14.98
CA GLU A 9 12.84 11.02 -15.68
C GLU A 9 13.78 10.25 -14.73
N ARG A 10 13.95 10.68 -13.48
CA ARG A 10 14.73 9.92 -12.49
C ARG A 10 14.01 8.70 -11.94
N ALA A 11 12.68 8.73 -11.87
CA ALA A 11 11.84 7.57 -11.58
C ALA A 11 11.63 6.64 -12.78
N SER A 12 12.12 6.99 -13.97
CA SER A 12 11.77 6.32 -15.23
C SER A 12 12.32 4.90 -15.44
N PHE A 13 12.99 4.31 -14.45
CA PHE A 13 13.67 3.01 -14.55
C PHE A 13 14.58 2.86 -15.80
N GLY A 14 15.02 3.98 -16.37
CA GLY A 14 15.75 4.04 -17.64
C GLY A 14 14.95 3.56 -18.85
N TYR A 15 13.62 3.62 -18.82
CA TYR A 15 12.74 3.23 -19.92
C TYR A 15 12.21 4.47 -20.67
N PRO A 16 12.65 4.70 -21.92
CA PRO A 16 12.08 5.73 -22.78
C PRO A 16 10.57 5.50 -22.96
N GLY A 17 9.76 6.46 -22.55
CA GLY A 17 8.30 6.37 -22.62
C GLY A 17 7.60 5.83 -21.37
N PHE A 18 8.31 5.60 -20.25
CA PHE A 18 7.67 5.24 -18.97
C PHE A 18 6.58 6.22 -18.56
N ALA A 19 6.91 7.51 -18.57
CA ALA A 19 5.96 8.58 -18.27
C ALA A 19 4.75 8.56 -19.21
N GLN A 20 4.97 8.25 -20.49
CA GLN A 20 3.90 8.17 -21.48
C GLN A 20 2.99 6.98 -21.20
N VAL A 21 3.54 5.79 -20.88
CA VAL A 21 2.76 4.61 -20.51
C VAL A 21 1.91 4.89 -19.27
N LEU A 22 2.50 5.46 -18.22
CA LEU A 22 1.74 5.83 -17.00
C LEU A 22 0.65 6.86 -17.30
N THR A 23 0.94 7.86 -18.13
CA THR A 23 -0.04 8.88 -18.52
C THR A 23 -1.19 8.26 -19.32
N THR A 24 -0.88 7.40 -20.29
CA THR A 24 -1.90 6.67 -21.07
C THR A 24 -2.73 5.78 -20.18
N PHE A 25 -2.12 5.05 -19.25
CA PHE A 25 -2.85 4.20 -18.31
C PHE A 25 -3.76 5.00 -17.38
N GLN A 26 -3.34 6.19 -16.96
CA GLN A 26 -4.12 7.01 -16.04
C GLN A 26 -5.31 7.71 -16.71
N TYR A 27 -5.14 8.19 -17.95
CA TYR A 27 -6.12 9.08 -18.60
C TYR A 27 -6.74 8.52 -19.88
N GLY A 28 -6.31 7.34 -20.33
CA GLY A 28 -6.80 6.71 -21.56
C GLY A 28 -8.14 6.01 -21.37
N THR A 29 -8.75 5.62 -22.49
CA THR A 29 -9.88 4.69 -22.51
C THR A 29 -9.45 3.32 -21.99
N TYR A 30 -10.41 2.47 -21.62
CA TYR A 30 -10.12 1.10 -21.17
C TYR A 30 -9.19 0.34 -22.14
N GLU A 31 -9.40 0.46 -23.44
CA GLU A 31 -8.56 -0.16 -24.47
C GLU A 31 -7.15 0.42 -24.51
N GLU A 32 -7.01 1.74 -24.33
CA GLU A 32 -5.72 2.41 -24.26
C GLU A 32 -4.95 2.00 -23.00
N LYS A 33 -5.64 1.87 -21.86
CA LYS A 33 -5.08 1.36 -20.60
C LYS A 33 -4.59 -0.08 -20.75
N LEU A 34 -5.42 -0.96 -21.32
CA LEU A 34 -5.07 -2.36 -21.57
C LEU A 34 -3.84 -2.46 -22.49
N ALA A 35 -3.81 -1.69 -23.59
CA ALA A 35 -2.67 -1.65 -24.49
C ALA A 35 -1.40 -1.13 -23.80
N ALA A 36 -1.52 -0.14 -22.90
CA ALA A 36 -0.42 0.39 -22.12
C ALA A 36 0.13 -0.66 -21.13
N ALA A 37 -0.73 -1.34 -20.37
CA ALA A 37 -0.36 -2.40 -19.45
C ALA A 37 0.36 -3.56 -20.18
N GLN A 38 -0.22 -4.04 -21.30
CA GLN A 38 0.39 -5.08 -22.13
C GLN A 38 1.74 -4.68 -22.72
N LYS A 39 1.89 -3.41 -23.13
CA LYS A 39 3.17 -2.90 -23.65
C LYS A 39 4.22 -2.85 -22.54
N PHE A 40 3.83 -2.41 -21.35
CA PHE A 40 4.72 -2.27 -20.20
C PHE A 40 5.15 -3.62 -19.63
N GLY A 41 4.24 -4.59 -19.56
CA GLY A 41 4.48 -5.95 -19.09
C GLY A 41 5.51 -6.76 -19.87
N ARG A 42 5.87 -6.32 -21.09
CA ARG A 42 6.96 -6.92 -21.87
C ARG A 42 8.35 -6.63 -21.28
N LEU A 43 8.46 -5.63 -20.40
CA LEU A 43 9.72 -5.28 -19.75
C LEU A 43 10.04 -6.26 -18.63
N GLN A 44 11.09 -7.06 -18.82
CA GLN A 44 11.58 -8.01 -17.83
C GLN A 44 12.44 -7.30 -16.77
N LYS A 45 11.85 -6.38 -16.02
CA LYS A 45 12.46 -5.69 -14.87
C LYS A 45 11.51 -5.74 -13.68
N THR A 46 12.03 -5.91 -12.48
CA THR A 46 11.27 -6.06 -11.22
C THR A 46 10.19 -5.00 -11.05
N GLY A 47 10.56 -3.72 -11.01
CA GLY A 47 9.61 -2.62 -10.85
C GLY A 47 8.62 -2.49 -12.01
N ALA A 48 9.03 -2.86 -13.23
CA ALA A 48 8.11 -2.87 -14.36
C ALA A 48 7.06 -3.97 -14.23
N GLN A 49 7.46 -5.16 -13.79
CA GLN A 49 6.54 -6.27 -13.53
C GLN A 49 5.60 -5.95 -12.37
N GLY A 50 6.10 -5.39 -11.27
CA GLY A 50 5.28 -4.98 -10.12
C GLY A 50 4.18 -3.99 -10.52
N ILE A 51 4.57 -2.88 -11.16
CA ILE A 51 3.63 -1.85 -11.65
C ILE A 51 2.66 -2.42 -12.69
N THR A 52 3.11 -3.33 -13.57
CA THR A 52 2.22 -3.97 -14.54
C THR A 52 1.16 -4.82 -13.83
N GLY A 53 1.52 -5.50 -12.74
CA GLY A 53 0.55 -6.24 -11.93
C GLY A 53 -0.53 -5.32 -11.37
N ASP A 54 -0.13 -4.17 -10.82
CA ASP A 54 -1.08 -3.19 -10.29
C ASP A 54 -1.98 -2.59 -11.39
N MET A 55 -1.44 -2.38 -12.59
CA MET A 55 -2.22 -1.96 -13.77
C MET A 55 -3.27 -3.00 -14.18
N PHE A 56 -2.94 -4.29 -14.16
CA PHE A 56 -3.90 -5.34 -14.48
C PHE A 56 -4.97 -5.51 -13.40
N LEU A 57 -4.61 -5.36 -12.12
CA LEU A 57 -5.57 -5.35 -11.02
C LEU A 57 -6.59 -4.22 -11.20
N GLU A 58 -6.13 -3.04 -11.60
CA GLU A 58 -7.00 -1.90 -11.89
C GLU A 58 -7.96 -2.18 -13.04
N LEU A 59 -7.46 -2.70 -14.16
CA LEU A 59 -8.29 -3.10 -15.28
C LEU A 59 -9.31 -4.18 -14.89
N ALA A 60 -8.98 -5.04 -13.93
CA ALA A 60 -9.91 -6.03 -13.38
C ALA A 60 -11.05 -5.34 -12.61
N PHE A 61 -10.76 -4.33 -11.80
CA PHE A 61 -11.80 -3.57 -11.07
C PHE A 61 -12.69 -2.72 -12.00
N GLU A 62 -12.19 -2.29 -13.15
CA GLU A 62 -12.98 -1.57 -14.17
C GLU A 62 -13.84 -2.50 -15.04
N GLN A 63 -13.65 -3.81 -14.97
CA GLN A 63 -14.28 -4.77 -15.87
C GLN A 63 -15.66 -5.21 -15.34
N PRO A 64 -16.78 -4.87 -16.03
CA PRO A 64 -18.12 -5.27 -15.59
C PRO A 64 -18.40 -6.77 -15.72
N ASN A 65 -17.68 -7.50 -16.56
CA ASN A 65 -17.81 -8.95 -16.69
C ASN A 65 -16.91 -9.66 -15.64
N PRO A 66 -17.47 -10.41 -14.67
CA PRO A 66 -16.68 -11.07 -13.64
C PRO A 66 -15.63 -12.07 -14.16
N GLU A 67 -15.93 -12.81 -15.24
CA GLU A 67 -14.99 -13.78 -15.81
C GLU A 67 -13.78 -13.04 -16.42
N ALA A 68 -14.03 -11.99 -17.20
CA ALA A 68 -12.96 -11.16 -17.76
C ALA A 68 -12.17 -10.41 -16.67
N ALA A 69 -12.82 -10.00 -15.58
CA ALA A 69 -12.15 -9.40 -14.44
C ALA A 69 -11.18 -10.40 -13.77
N LEU A 70 -11.59 -11.67 -13.61
CA LEU A 70 -10.73 -12.72 -13.06
C LEU A 70 -9.56 -13.08 -13.99
N GLU A 71 -9.74 -13.04 -15.30
CA GLU A 71 -8.64 -13.23 -16.26
C GLU A 71 -7.58 -12.12 -16.12
N LEU A 72 -8.00 -10.87 -16.00
CA LEU A 72 -7.09 -9.73 -15.76
C LEU A 72 -6.42 -9.82 -14.39
N PHE A 73 -7.14 -10.26 -13.37
CA PHE A 73 -6.57 -10.50 -12.06
C PHE A 73 -5.52 -11.62 -12.08
N ALA A 74 -5.72 -12.67 -12.87
CA ALA A 74 -4.72 -13.73 -13.06
C ALA A 74 -3.44 -13.20 -13.75
N GLU A 75 -3.58 -12.28 -14.71
CA GLU A 75 -2.44 -11.57 -15.30
C GLU A 75 -1.71 -10.72 -14.25
N ALA A 76 -2.46 -10.00 -13.39
CA ALA A 76 -1.89 -9.23 -12.28
C ALA A 76 -1.04 -10.10 -11.34
N ASP A 77 -1.61 -11.22 -10.89
CA ASP A 77 -0.92 -12.20 -10.04
C ASP A 77 0.33 -12.77 -10.72
N SER A 78 0.26 -13.09 -12.02
CA SER A 78 1.41 -13.56 -12.78
C SER A 78 2.54 -12.53 -12.79
N HIS A 79 2.21 -11.25 -12.97
CA HIS A 79 3.18 -10.16 -13.00
C HIS A 79 3.83 -9.90 -11.63
N TRP A 80 3.06 -9.89 -10.54
CA TRP A 80 3.63 -9.76 -9.19
C TRP A 80 4.53 -10.95 -8.83
N ASN A 81 4.14 -12.18 -9.18
CA ASN A 81 4.99 -13.35 -8.96
C ASN A 81 6.30 -13.27 -9.76
N ARG A 82 6.27 -12.79 -11.01
CA ARG A 82 7.50 -12.54 -11.79
C ARG A 82 8.37 -11.47 -11.13
N ALA A 83 7.78 -10.38 -10.64
CA ALA A 83 8.52 -9.34 -9.91
C ALA A 83 9.20 -9.92 -8.67
N MET A 84 8.51 -10.76 -7.90
CA MET A 84 9.09 -11.45 -6.74
C MET A 84 10.23 -12.39 -7.12
N GLY A 85 10.08 -13.16 -8.20
CA GLY A 85 11.13 -14.05 -8.70
C GLY A 85 12.40 -13.27 -9.10
N LEU A 86 12.24 -12.13 -9.78
CA LEU A 86 13.36 -11.25 -10.13
C LEU A 86 14.03 -10.65 -8.89
N HIS A 87 13.24 -10.18 -7.92
CA HIS A 87 13.75 -9.66 -6.66
C HIS A 87 14.58 -10.69 -5.89
N GLN A 88 14.09 -11.93 -5.78
CA GLN A 88 14.80 -13.04 -5.15
C GLN A 88 16.09 -13.43 -5.89
N ALA A 89 16.15 -13.22 -7.21
CA ALA A 89 17.36 -13.39 -8.01
C ALA A 89 18.39 -12.25 -7.83
N GLY A 90 18.07 -11.23 -7.01
CA GLY A 90 18.90 -10.05 -6.78
C GLY A 90 18.73 -8.95 -7.83
N GLU A 91 17.74 -9.07 -8.71
CA GLU A 91 17.39 -8.03 -9.68
C GLU A 91 16.32 -7.11 -9.09
N GLY A 92 16.63 -5.82 -8.92
CA GLY A 92 15.68 -4.84 -8.39
C GLY A 92 15.64 -4.82 -6.87
N HIS A 93 16.35 -3.84 -6.31
CA HIS A 93 16.32 -3.57 -4.88
C HIS A 93 15.04 -2.77 -4.57
N GLY A 94 14.08 -3.39 -3.88
CA GLY A 94 13.03 -2.69 -3.11
C GLY A 94 11.68 -2.67 -3.81
N GLU A 95 11.74 -2.71 -5.14
CA GLU A 95 10.58 -2.88 -6.01
C GLU A 95 9.86 -4.22 -5.77
N GLY A 96 10.58 -5.25 -5.33
CA GLY A 96 10.00 -6.55 -4.96
C GLY A 96 9.02 -6.46 -3.79
N PHE A 97 9.26 -5.56 -2.82
CA PHE A 97 8.36 -5.42 -1.67
C PHE A 97 6.99 -4.85 -2.06
N GLY A 98 6.91 -4.04 -3.12
CA GLY A 98 5.61 -3.60 -3.66
C GLY A 98 4.81 -4.79 -4.20
N ALA A 99 5.46 -5.68 -4.96
CA ALA A 99 4.82 -6.90 -5.43
C ALA A 99 4.46 -7.86 -4.28
N ALA A 100 5.32 -7.98 -3.26
CA ALA A 100 5.03 -8.78 -2.06
C ALA A 100 3.80 -8.23 -1.30
N PHE A 101 3.69 -6.90 -1.20
CA PHE A 101 2.55 -6.23 -0.60
C PHE A 101 1.25 -6.51 -1.36
N SER A 102 1.27 -6.45 -2.69
CA SER A 102 0.11 -6.82 -3.51
C SER A 102 -0.25 -8.31 -3.40
N LEU A 103 0.74 -9.20 -3.38
CA LEU A 103 0.52 -10.64 -3.19
C LEU A 103 -0.08 -10.98 -1.83
N ALA A 104 0.35 -10.29 -0.76
CA ALA A 104 -0.20 -10.47 0.58
C ALA A 104 -1.68 -10.03 0.69
N GLN A 105 -2.16 -9.21 -0.23
CA GLN A 105 -3.56 -8.77 -0.34
C GLN A 105 -4.35 -9.48 -1.45
N ARG A 106 -3.74 -10.44 -2.15
CA ARG A 106 -4.34 -11.11 -3.32
C ARG A 106 -5.75 -11.63 -3.06
N ASP A 107 -5.95 -12.33 -1.94
CA ASP A 107 -7.24 -12.95 -1.66
C ASP A 107 -8.31 -11.90 -1.28
N LEU A 108 -7.91 -10.74 -0.74
CA LEU A 108 -8.80 -9.59 -0.55
C LEU A 108 -9.22 -8.97 -1.88
N TYR A 109 -8.28 -8.83 -2.83
CA TYR A 109 -8.59 -8.33 -4.17
C TYR A 109 -9.52 -9.27 -4.92
N GLN A 110 -9.25 -10.57 -4.89
CA GLN A 110 -10.11 -11.57 -5.51
C GLN A 110 -11.53 -11.52 -4.91
N TRP A 111 -11.64 -11.39 -3.58
CA TRP A 111 -12.94 -11.23 -2.92
C TRP A 111 -13.68 -9.98 -3.41
N ARG A 112 -12.99 -8.83 -3.44
CA ARG A 112 -13.55 -7.56 -3.90
C ARG A 112 -14.05 -7.61 -5.35
N LEU A 113 -13.40 -8.39 -6.22
CA LEU A 113 -13.84 -8.60 -7.60
C LEU A 113 -15.09 -9.49 -7.69
N LEU A 114 -15.18 -10.53 -6.84
CA LEU A 114 -16.26 -11.51 -6.87
C LEU A 114 -17.52 -11.08 -6.12
N ALA A 115 -17.36 -10.29 -5.05
CA ALA A 115 -18.41 -9.88 -4.14
C ALA A 115 -18.21 -8.41 -3.70
N PRO A 116 -18.29 -7.44 -4.63
CA PRO A 116 -18.02 -6.03 -4.33
C PRO A 116 -18.98 -5.42 -3.29
N GLU A 117 -20.18 -6.00 -3.17
CA GLU A 117 -21.26 -5.55 -2.27
C GLU A 117 -21.09 -6.01 -0.81
N ILE A 118 -20.08 -6.84 -0.49
CA ILE A 118 -19.93 -7.42 0.84
C ILE A 118 -18.46 -7.43 1.26
N LEU A 119 -18.18 -6.96 2.48
CA LEU A 119 -16.83 -7.06 3.03
C LEU A 119 -16.38 -8.54 3.22
N PRO A 120 -15.08 -8.83 3.06
CA PRO A 120 -14.54 -10.18 3.09
C PRO A 120 -14.76 -10.86 4.45
N PRO A 121 -14.83 -12.20 4.46
CA PRO A 121 -14.94 -12.95 5.70
C PRO A 121 -13.65 -12.80 6.52
N ALA A 122 -13.78 -12.82 7.86
CA ALA A 122 -12.68 -12.64 8.80
C ALA A 122 -11.44 -13.50 8.46
N ARG A 123 -11.64 -14.76 8.08
CA ARG A 123 -10.57 -15.65 7.61
C ARG A 123 -9.66 -15.02 6.55
N VAL A 124 -10.26 -14.45 5.49
CA VAL A 124 -9.49 -13.89 4.36
C VAL A 124 -8.70 -12.66 4.83
N VAL A 125 -9.31 -11.87 5.71
CA VAL A 125 -8.68 -10.72 6.34
C VAL A 125 -7.52 -11.13 7.25
N GLU A 126 -7.70 -12.16 8.08
CA GLU A 126 -6.67 -12.71 8.98
C GLU A 126 -5.49 -13.32 8.20
N GLU A 127 -5.79 -14.04 7.11
CA GLU A 127 -4.78 -14.62 6.21
C GLU A 127 -3.93 -13.50 5.58
N SER A 128 -4.57 -12.44 5.08
CA SER A 128 -3.87 -11.27 4.54
C SER A 128 -3.08 -10.53 5.63
N TYR A 129 -3.67 -10.32 6.81
CA TYR A 129 -3.00 -9.68 7.95
C TYR A 129 -1.72 -10.41 8.35
N THR A 130 -1.76 -11.74 8.40
CA THR A 130 -0.60 -12.56 8.76
C THR A 130 0.51 -12.45 7.71
N GLN A 131 0.18 -12.56 6.43
CA GLN A 131 1.16 -12.42 5.34
C GLN A 131 1.80 -11.02 5.33
N MET A 132 1.00 -10.00 5.58
CA MET A 132 1.43 -8.61 5.69
C MET A 132 2.36 -8.38 6.89
N LEU A 133 2.08 -9.02 8.03
CA LEU A 133 2.93 -8.97 9.21
C LEU A 133 4.30 -9.62 8.95
N ASP A 134 4.30 -10.80 8.34
CA ASP A 134 5.54 -11.51 7.97
C ASP A 134 6.39 -10.67 7.00
N LEU A 135 5.75 -10.04 6.00
CA LEU A 135 6.39 -9.10 5.09
C LEU A 135 7.03 -7.93 5.85
N ALA A 136 6.28 -7.29 6.76
CA ALA A 136 6.77 -6.15 7.54
C ALA A 136 7.98 -6.50 8.40
N LEU A 137 7.98 -7.68 9.01
CA LEU A 137 9.09 -8.19 9.80
C LEU A 137 10.32 -8.45 8.92
N GLY A 138 10.14 -9.08 7.75
CA GLY A 138 11.22 -9.29 6.77
C GLY A 138 11.85 -7.98 6.29
N MET A 139 11.04 -6.98 5.95
CA MET A 139 11.52 -5.64 5.58
C MET A 139 12.30 -4.97 6.73
N THR A 140 11.85 -5.15 7.98
CA THR A 140 12.50 -4.61 9.17
C THR A 140 13.88 -5.24 9.39
N GLU A 141 13.98 -6.56 9.23
CA GLU A 141 15.26 -7.29 9.30
C GLU A 141 16.21 -6.87 8.19
N GLU A 142 15.70 -6.70 6.97
CA GLU A 142 16.49 -6.26 5.84
C GLU A 142 17.07 -4.85 6.05
N LEU A 143 16.25 -3.89 6.48
CA LEU A 143 16.71 -2.54 6.83
C LEU A 143 17.77 -2.56 7.93
N SER A 144 17.62 -3.44 8.92
CA SER A 144 18.56 -3.57 10.03
C SER A 144 19.90 -4.18 9.60
N SER A 145 19.89 -5.11 8.66
CA SER A 145 21.08 -5.79 8.13
C SER A 145 21.87 -4.95 7.11
N GLN A 146 21.19 -4.05 6.39
CA GLN A 146 21.77 -3.29 5.27
C GLN A 146 22.37 -1.92 5.64
N VAL A 147 22.47 -1.59 6.93
CA VAL A 147 23.00 -0.33 7.48
C VAL A 147 24.40 0.06 6.97
N GLN A 148 25.13 -0.82 6.27
CA GLN A 148 26.48 -0.53 5.78
C GLN A 148 26.68 -0.50 4.25
N ARG A 149 25.71 -0.85 3.37
CA ARG A 149 26.06 -1.09 1.94
C ARG A 149 25.14 -0.59 0.83
N VAL A 150 23.98 0.01 1.09
CA VAL A 150 23.02 0.28 0.00
C VAL A 150 22.75 1.77 -0.26
N LYS A 151 22.58 2.10 -1.56
CA LYS A 151 22.27 3.41 -2.14
C LYS A 151 21.08 4.05 -1.41
N SER A 152 21.14 5.37 -1.20
CA SER A 152 20.11 6.18 -0.52
C SER A 152 18.69 5.88 -0.98
N ASP A 153 18.52 5.69 -2.30
CA ASP A 153 17.21 5.57 -2.93
C ASP A 153 16.52 4.24 -2.61
N TYR A 154 17.28 3.16 -2.44
CA TYR A 154 16.74 1.87 -2.00
C TYR A 154 16.15 1.96 -0.59
N ASN A 155 16.95 2.49 0.33
CA ASN A 155 16.55 2.64 1.72
C ASN A 155 15.30 3.53 1.81
N MET A 156 15.18 4.56 0.97
CA MET A 156 13.98 5.40 0.90
C MET A 156 12.73 4.62 0.47
N THR A 157 12.80 3.80 -0.58
CA THR A 157 11.67 2.99 -1.05
C THR A 157 11.20 2.00 0.01
N VAL A 158 12.11 1.23 0.59
CA VAL A 158 11.78 0.23 1.64
C VAL A 158 11.23 0.92 2.89
N THR A 159 11.80 2.06 3.28
CA THR A 159 11.32 2.86 4.42
C THR A 159 9.90 3.39 4.20
N GLY A 160 9.59 3.86 2.98
CA GLY A 160 8.25 4.32 2.61
C GLY A 160 7.23 3.18 2.66
N GLN A 161 7.53 2.08 1.97
CA GLN A 161 6.65 0.91 1.92
C GLN A 161 6.43 0.27 3.29
N LEU A 162 7.48 0.15 4.12
CA LEU A 162 7.32 -0.40 5.46
C LEU A 162 6.42 0.50 6.31
N ALA A 163 6.47 1.83 6.11
CA ALA A 163 5.56 2.72 6.82
C ALA A 163 4.09 2.52 6.42
N GLU A 164 3.83 2.34 5.12
CA GLU A 164 2.51 2.02 4.58
C GLU A 164 2.00 0.68 5.14
N VAL A 165 2.85 -0.35 5.12
CA VAL A 165 2.56 -1.68 5.68
C VAL A 165 2.21 -1.59 7.18
N GLU A 166 2.98 -0.85 7.98
CA GLU A 166 2.72 -0.71 9.41
C GLU A 166 1.40 0.03 9.71
N ALA A 167 1.08 1.07 8.94
CA ALA A 167 -0.23 1.73 9.05
C ALA A 167 -1.37 0.79 8.67
N TRP A 168 -1.20 0.03 7.58
CA TRP A 168 -2.17 -0.96 7.13
C TRP A 168 -2.41 -2.03 8.20
N LEU A 169 -1.34 -2.53 8.86
CA LEU A 169 -1.46 -3.51 9.96
C LEU A 169 -2.32 -2.97 11.11
N LEU A 170 -2.15 -1.71 11.53
CA LEU A 170 -2.98 -1.12 12.58
C LEU A 170 -4.46 -1.02 12.17
N LEU A 171 -4.72 -0.52 10.96
CA LEU A 171 -6.09 -0.39 10.44
C LEU A 171 -6.76 -1.75 10.30
N GLN A 172 -6.03 -2.77 9.86
CA GLN A 172 -6.58 -4.09 9.66
C GLN A 172 -6.80 -4.83 10.98
N ARG A 173 -5.87 -4.67 11.94
CA ARG A 173 -6.03 -5.15 13.31
C ARG A 173 -7.31 -4.59 13.94
N PHE A 174 -7.55 -3.29 13.81
CA PHE A 174 -8.76 -2.66 14.31
C PHE A 174 -10.03 -3.29 13.71
N GLY A 175 -10.07 -3.47 12.39
CA GLY A 175 -11.20 -4.14 11.74
C GLY A 175 -11.44 -5.57 12.21
N LEU A 176 -10.37 -6.33 12.48
CA LEU A 176 -10.46 -7.67 13.06
C LEU A 176 -11.00 -7.65 14.50
N GLN A 177 -10.66 -6.64 15.29
CA GLN A 177 -11.14 -6.49 16.67
C GLN A 177 -12.63 -6.11 16.74
N LEU A 178 -13.15 -5.34 15.78
CA LEU A 178 -14.59 -5.04 15.71
C LEU A 178 -15.41 -6.32 15.53
N GLY A 179 -14.90 -7.28 14.75
CA GLY A 179 -15.49 -8.61 14.58
C GLY A 179 -16.81 -8.65 13.81
N ASP A 180 -17.38 -7.50 13.46
CA ASP A 180 -18.65 -7.32 12.76
C ASP A 180 -18.49 -7.16 11.23
N ARG A 181 -17.24 -7.15 10.74
CA ARG A 181 -16.90 -6.94 9.33
C ARG A 181 -17.39 -5.60 8.78
N SER A 182 -17.47 -4.58 9.62
CA SER A 182 -17.81 -3.21 9.21
C SER A 182 -16.62 -2.42 8.68
N TRP A 183 -15.42 -3.00 8.64
CA TRP A 183 -14.16 -2.29 8.37
C TRP A 183 -13.17 -3.12 7.56
N LEU A 184 -12.63 -2.54 6.49
CA LEU A 184 -11.59 -3.15 5.67
C LEU A 184 -10.59 -2.10 5.20
N ALA A 185 -9.29 -2.35 5.39
CA ALA A 185 -8.22 -1.55 4.78
C ALA A 185 -7.67 -2.27 3.54
N THR A 186 -7.53 -1.55 2.44
CA THR A 186 -6.91 -2.03 1.20
C THR A 186 -5.97 -0.97 0.66
N SER A 187 -4.96 -1.34 -0.13
CA SER A 187 -4.22 -0.32 -0.89
C SER A 187 -5.14 0.47 -1.82
N SER A 188 -4.81 1.73 -2.09
CA SER A 188 -5.43 2.48 -3.18
C SER A 188 -5.09 1.85 -4.54
N SER A 189 -6.01 1.98 -5.51
CA SER A 189 -5.69 1.68 -6.92
C SER A 189 -5.11 2.91 -7.64
N PHE A 190 -4.48 2.72 -8.80
CA PHE A 190 -3.91 3.78 -9.64
C PHE A 190 -4.95 4.79 -10.20
N THR A 191 -6.20 4.38 -10.35
CA THR A 191 -7.35 5.18 -10.82
C THR A 191 -7.97 5.98 -9.68
N GLU A 192 -7.98 5.41 -8.48
CA GLU A 192 -8.42 6.08 -7.27
C GLU A 192 -7.42 7.15 -6.86
N ASP A 193 -6.14 6.76 -6.86
CA ASP A 193 -4.99 7.59 -6.54
C ASP A 193 -4.28 7.97 -7.84
N ARG A 194 -4.64 9.13 -8.43
CA ARG A 194 -3.73 10.19 -8.95
C ARG A 194 -4.56 11.31 -9.59
N GLY A 195 -4.83 12.37 -8.85
CA GLY A 195 -5.37 13.60 -9.41
C GLY A 195 -4.38 14.30 -10.35
N ASN A 196 -4.92 15.16 -11.21
CA ASN A 196 -4.18 15.94 -12.20
C ASN A 196 -2.94 16.60 -11.57
N ALA A 197 -1.73 16.15 -11.94
CA ALA A 197 -0.45 16.62 -11.41
C ALA A 197 -0.14 18.11 -11.71
N ALA A 198 -1.07 18.82 -12.35
CA ALA A 198 -0.95 20.21 -12.76
C ALA A 198 -0.99 21.22 -11.59
N TYR A 199 -1.28 20.81 -10.34
CA TYR A 199 -1.40 21.72 -9.21
C TYR A 199 -0.68 21.23 -7.93
N ARG A 200 -0.27 22.18 -7.08
CA ARG A 200 0.42 21.94 -5.78
C ARG A 200 -0.38 21.09 -4.77
N ARG A 201 -1.64 20.75 -5.08
CA ARG A 201 -2.50 19.90 -4.25
C ARG A 201 -2.50 18.48 -4.79
N ARG A 202 -2.03 17.54 -3.98
CA ARG A 202 -2.09 16.11 -4.31
C ARG A 202 -3.39 15.52 -3.80
N THR A 203 -4.05 14.75 -4.65
CA THR A 203 -5.23 13.96 -4.28
C THR A 203 -4.88 12.49 -4.17
N SER A 204 -3.59 12.17 -4.16
CA SER A 204 -3.07 10.82 -4.04
C SER A 204 -3.12 10.31 -2.61
N TRP A 205 -3.38 9.03 -2.39
CA TRP A 205 -3.32 8.39 -1.07
C TRP A 205 -2.91 6.92 -1.20
N ASP A 206 -2.44 6.30 -0.12
CA ASP A 206 -1.85 4.96 -0.17
C ASP A 206 -2.84 3.87 0.28
N ILE A 207 -3.74 4.18 1.22
CA ILE A 207 -4.67 3.22 1.82
C ILE A 207 -6.11 3.74 1.71
N SER A 208 -6.98 2.93 1.12
CA SER A 208 -8.44 3.10 1.14
C SER A 208 -9.02 2.29 2.31
N VAL A 209 -9.81 2.95 3.16
CA VAL A 209 -10.58 2.27 4.20
C VAL A 209 -12.04 2.23 3.80
N TRP A 210 -12.58 1.02 3.74
CA TRP A 210 -13.97 0.73 3.43
C TRP A 210 -14.72 0.47 4.73
N ALA A 211 -15.88 1.09 4.87
CA ALA A 211 -16.79 0.87 5.97
C ALA A 211 -18.16 0.40 5.47
N GLN A 212 -18.81 -0.47 6.25
CA GLN A 212 -20.14 -0.98 5.98
C GLN A 212 -20.96 -0.85 7.27
N THR A 213 -21.99 0.00 7.26
CA THR A 213 -22.77 0.32 8.47
C THR A 213 -23.72 -0.79 8.90
N ASP A 214 -24.22 -1.57 7.95
CA ASP A 214 -25.06 -2.75 8.18
C ASP A 214 -24.80 -3.79 7.08
N THR A 215 -25.18 -5.05 7.31
CA THR A 215 -24.90 -6.14 6.35
C THR A 215 -25.65 -6.01 5.02
N GLU A 216 -26.60 -5.08 4.90
CA GLU A 216 -27.42 -4.85 3.72
C GLU A 216 -26.94 -3.67 2.86
N SER A 217 -26.13 -2.77 3.42
CA SER A 217 -25.52 -1.63 2.72
C SER A 217 -24.30 -2.04 1.92
N THR A 218 -24.10 -1.41 0.77
CA THR A 218 -22.87 -1.54 0.00
C THR A 218 -21.70 -0.92 0.79
N PRO A 219 -20.53 -1.57 0.87
CA PRO A 219 -19.35 -0.97 1.47
C PRO A 219 -18.97 0.33 0.79
N GLU A 220 -18.83 1.40 1.57
CA GLU A 220 -18.41 2.71 1.09
C GLU A 220 -17.00 3.03 1.55
N ARG A 221 -16.24 3.76 0.73
CA ARG A 221 -14.91 4.23 1.13
C ARG A 221 -15.06 5.38 2.12
N ALA A 222 -14.85 5.08 3.39
CA ALA A 222 -14.97 6.03 4.50
C ALA A 222 -13.74 6.95 4.60
N TYR A 223 -12.53 6.42 4.39
CA TYR A 223 -11.30 7.20 4.55
C TYR A 223 -10.32 6.99 3.39
N LYS A 224 -9.62 8.07 3.04
CA LYS A 224 -8.47 8.10 2.13
C LYS A 224 -7.25 8.47 2.95
N VAL A 225 -6.29 7.57 3.07
CA VAL A 225 -5.16 7.74 3.99
C VAL A 225 -3.86 7.79 3.21
N GLN A 226 -3.14 8.90 3.33
CA GLN A 226 -1.77 9.02 2.85
C GLN A 226 -0.81 8.84 4.02
N ILE A 227 0.13 7.91 3.86
CA ILE A 227 1.17 7.62 4.82
C ILE A 227 2.47 8.34 4.42
N LYS A 228 3.14 8.85 5.44
CA LYS A 228 4.49 9.40 5.37
C LYS A 228 5.29 8.87 6.53
N THR A 229 6.58 8.59 6.32
CA THR A 229 7.43 8.12 7.41
C THR A 229 7.58 9.19 8.51
N THR A 230 7.85 10.44 8.14
CA THR A 230 8.03 11.55 9.09
C THR A 230 7.46 12.86 8.56
N ALA A 231 7.12 13.81 9.44
CA ALA A 231 6.61 15.13 9.09
C ALA A 231 7.63 16.01 8.34
N ASN A 232 8.93 15.82 8.63
CA ASN A 232 10.02 16.57 8.00
C ASN A 232 10.33 16.02 6.60
N GLY A 233 9.45 16.29 5.65
CA GLY A 233 9.57 15.80 4.26
C GLY A 233 8.37 16.17 3.38
N ASN A 234 7.28 16.66 3.97
CA ASN A 234 6.08 17.01 3.23
C ASN A 234 6.20 18.40 2.60
N SER A 235 6.72 18.44 1.37
CA SER A 235 6.64 19.61 0.49
C SER A 235 5.28 19.76 -0.20
N TYR A 236 4.41 18.76 -0.07
CA TYR A 236 3.12 18.69 -0.76
C TYR A 236 1.97 19.01 0.19
N ILE A 237 0.98 19.73 -0.34
CA ILE A 237 -0.29 19.98 0.34
C ILE A 237 -1.26 18.92 -0.18
N TYR A 238 -1.84 18.12 0.70
CA TYR A 238 -2.87 17.15 0.35
C TYR A 238 -4.25 17.83 0.36
N ASN A 239 -5.19 17.30 -0.42
CA ASN A 239 -6.57 17.73 -0.32
C ASN A 239 -7.14 17.44 1.07
N GLU A 240 -8.16 18.21 1.46
CA GLU A 240 -8.81 18.11 2.79
C GLU A 240 -9.51 16.76 3.01
N ASP A 241 -9.85 16.02 1.94
CA ASP A 241 -10.47 14.70 2.02
C ASP A 241 -9.47 13.54 2.14
N VAL A 242 -8.16 13.83 2.20
CA VAL A 242 -7.09 12.84 2.41
C VAL A 242 -6.47 13.06 3.78
N ALA A 243 -6.65 12.08 4.67
CA ALA A 243 -6.01 12.06 5.98
C ALA A 243 -4.50 11.78 5.81
N LEU A 244 -3.68 12.69 6.32
CA LEU A 244 -2.22 12.58 6.27
C LEU A 244 -1.69 12.04 7.59
N VAL A 245 -1.04 10.88 7.56
CA VAL A 245 -0.45 10.23 8.73
C VAL A 245 1.06 10.19 8.60
N ASN A 246 1.77 10.88 9.49
CA ASN A 246 3.22 10.83 9.63
C ASN A 246 3.57 9.74 10.65
N LEU A 247 3.66 8.49 10.21
CA LEU A 247 3.71 7.29 11.05
C LEU A 247 4.66 7.44 12.27
N CYS A 248 5.91 7.88 12.06
CA CYS A 248 6.90 7.96 13.13
C CYS A 248 6.65 9.09 14.14
N ASP A 249 5.96 10.15 13.74
CA ASP A 249 5.67 11.31 14.59
C ASP A 249 4.29 11.17 15.24
N ASP A 250 3.27 10.88 14.43
CA ASP A 250 1.86 10.89 14.83
C ASP A 250 1.49 9.68 15.68
N LEU A 251 2.14 8.52 15.49
CA LEU A 251 1.89 7.30 16.28
C LEU A 251 2.93 7.08 17.38
N ALA A 252 3.73 8.11 17.68
CA ALA A 252 4.65 8.07 18.82
C ALA A 252 3.89 8.08 20.16
N LEU A 253 4.33 7.22 21.09
CA LEU A 253 3.79 7.13 22.44
C LEU A 253 4.79 7.73 23.46
N PRO A 254 4.30 8.30 24.59
CA PRO A 254 5.17 8.75 25.66
C PRO A 254 6.01 7.61 26.23
N ASN A 255 7.29 7.86 26.48
CA ASN A 255 8.14 6.95 27.24
C ASN A 255 7.88 7.06 28.75
N SER A 256 8.60 6.26 29.56
CA SER A 256 8.47 6.25 31.02
C SER A 256 8.74 7.61 31.69
N ASN A 257 9.43 8.52 31.00
CA ASN A 257 9.74 9.87 31.47
C ASN A 257 8.75 10.91 30.94
N GLY A 258 7.64 10.48 30.34
CA GLY A 258 6.62 11.34 29.75
C GLY A 258 7.04 12.04 28.44
N GLN A 259 8.20 11.70 27.87
CA GLN A 259 8.67 12.29 26.62
C GLN A 259 8.19 11.48 25.42
N THR A 260 7.54 12.15 24.47
CA THR A 260 7.20 11.56 23.17
C THR A 260 8.41 11.69 22.24
N LYS A 261 9.02 10.55 21.90
CA LYS A 261 10.06 10.46 20.87
C LYS A 261 9.47 9.76 19.65
N ARG A 262 9.99 10.12 18.47
CA ARG A 262 9.66 9.42 17.22
C ARG A 262 9.74 7.92 17.41
N ILE A 263 8.71 7.20 16.98
CA ILE A 263 8.72 5.75 16.99
C ILE A 263 9.64 5.25 15.86
N PRO A 264 10.59 4.33 16.15
CA PRO A 264 11.38 3.70 15.09
C PRO A 264 10.50 2.89 14.15
N LEU A 265 10.81 2.90 12.85
CA LEU A 265 10.14 2.06 11.86
C LEU A 265 10.30 0.57 12.19
N GLY A 266 9.30 -0.24 11.85
CA GLY A 266 9.23 -1.67 12.19
C GLY A 266 8.80 -1.95 13.63
N THR A 267 8.48 -0.92 14.42
CA THR A 267 8.05 -1.11 15.82
C THR A 267 6.61 -1.60 15.91
N ILE A 268 5.71 -1.11 15.05
CA ILE A 268 4.32 -1.56 15.02
C ILE A 268 4.28 -3.02 14.59
N ALA A 269 5.03 -3.40 13.54
CA ALA A 269 5.14 -4.79 13.11
C ALA A 269 5.63 -5.72 14.24
N ARG A 270 6.69 -5.34 14.95
CA ARG A 270 7.20 -6.12 16.10
C ARG A 270 6.19 -6.21 17.25
N GLU A 271 5.44 -5.13 17.51
CA GLU A 271 4.39 -5.13 18.52
C GLU A 271 3.21 -6.04 18.11
N CYS A 272 2.77 -6.02 16.84
CA CYS A 272 1.76 -6.94 16.29
C CYS A 272 2.17 -8.41 16.45
N ALA A 273 3.42 -8.75 16.13
CA ALA A 273 3.96 -10.10 16.34
C ALA A 273 4.00 -10.49 17.84
N SER A 274 4.36 -9.54 18.71
CA SER A 274 4.37 -9.76 20.15
C SER A 274 2.96 -9.96 20.72
N GLU A 275 1.97 -9.25 20.19
CA GLU A 275 0.56 -9.44 20.54
C GLU A 275 0.08 -10.84 20.15
N GLN A 276 0.39 -11.33 18.94
CA GLN A 276 0.06 -12.70 18.52
C GLN A 276 0.70 -13.75 19.44
N ALA A 277 1.84 -13.45 20.04
CA ALA A 277 2.49 -14.26 21.07
C ALA A 277 1.91 -14.08 22.49
N GLY A 278 0.84 -13.29 22.65
CA GLY A 278 0.11 -13.10 23.91
C GLY A 278 0.60 -11.93 24.79
N SER A 279 1.36 -10.98 24.23
CA SER A 279 1.87 -9.84 25.02
C SER A 279 0.82 -8.76 25.26
N GLU A 280 0.24 -8.72 26.46
CA GLU A 280 -0.68 -7.64 26.90
C GLU A 280 -0.04 -6.24 26.86
N HIS A 281 1.29 -6.16 27.00
CA HIS A 281 1.99 -4.88 26.87
C HIS A 281 1.97 -4.39 25.43
N ALA A 282 2.17 -5.29 24.46
CA ALA A 282 2.09 -4.95 23.05
C ALA A 282 0.66 -4.57 22.65
N THR A 283 -0.35 -5.33 23.10
CA THR A 283 -1.77 -5.02 22.88
C THR A 283 -2.12 -3.60 23.34
N ARG A 284 -1.80 -3.23 24.59
CA ARG A 284 -2.06 -1.88 25.09
C ARG A 284 -1.39 -0.78 24.27
N ARG A 285 -0.18 -1.02 23.79
CA ARG A 285 0.58 -0.07 22.96
C ARG A 285 0.00 0.06 21.55
N LEU A 286 -0.49 -1.04 20.97
CA LEU A 286 -1.18 -1.05 19.69
C LEU A 286 -2.54 -0.36 19.79
N ASP A 287 -3.29 -0.59 20.88
CA ASP A 287 -4.56 0.08 21.14
C ASP A 287 -4.38 1.59 21.21
N GLN A 288 -3.40 2.08 21.99
CA GLN A 288 -3.08 3.52 22.06
C GLN A 288 -2.71 4.11 20.70
N ARG A 289 -2.01 3.37 19.83
CA ARG A 289 -1.69 3.86 18.48
C ARG A 289 -2.87 3.81 17.54
N THR A 290 -3.73 2.81 17.69
CA THR A 290 -4.98 2.69 16.94
C THR A 290 -5.89 3.86 17.28
N GLU A 291 -6.05 4.20 18.56
CA GLU A 291 -6.79 5.39 19.01
C GLU A 291 -6.24 6.67 18.36
N LYS A 292 -4.92 6.91 18.45
CA LYS A 292 -4.31 8.08 17.81
C LYS A 292 -4.48 8.10 16.29
N LEU A 293 -4.45 6.93 15.64
CA LEU A 293 -4.66 6.81 14.20
C LEU A 293 -6.10 7.17 13.84
N LEU A 294 -7.08 6.62 14.54
CA LEU A 294 -8.50 6.91 14.34
C LEU A 294 -8.81 8.39 14.60
N ASP A 295 -8.23 9.00 15.65
CA ASP A 295 -8.37 10.43 15.92
C ASP A 295 -7.89 11.33 14.74
N ILE A 296 -6.90 10.86 13.96
CA ILE A 296 -6.42 11.57 12.76
C ILE A 296 -7.38 11.37 11.59
N LEU A 297 -8.03 10.21 11.48
CA LEU A 297 -8.98 9.92 10.42
C LEU A 297 -10.29 10.70 10.58
N GLY A 298 -10.70 11.00 11.82
CA GLY A 298 -11.91 11.75 12.17
C GLY A 298 -13.10 10.85 12.49
#